data_AF-A0A6I9XHB8-F1
#
_entry.id   AF-A0A6I9XHB8-F1
#
_cell.length_a   1.000
_cell.length_b   1.000
_cell.length_c   1.000
_cell.angle_alpha   90.00
_cell.angle_beta   90.00
_cell.angle_gamma   90.00
#
_symmetry.space_group_name_H-M   'P 1'
#
loop_
_entity.id
_entity.type
_entity.pdbx_description
1 polymer ?
#
loop_
_entity_poly.entity_id
_entity_poly.type
_entity_poly.pdbx_seq_one_letter_code
_entity_poly.pdbx_strand_id
1 'polypeptide(L)'
;MDPSCDYHFLHRVLGKTVHITLKCGIFQGILQHVDSSQCIFLNRVKNLENGRNVPGIKRFFGHEIVNVELLDDLEQSAAERNFTPTRSREFPLTKLSEINQGSLLDQSTHTANVVSPVSQQLCLGNVIFKFPDEDSGEDIEYIVINQFQKAFGSAMMHIKNQSVCSIAAEGVNLCRHGKLSWLQVATKCQVFLFDVFVLGAQVFKNGLQMILEDQNILKVIHDCRWLSDCLSHQYGIVLSNVFDTQVADVLQFSTETGGYLPHRISTLQECLMRYFRLPDKCISFLEYKQQAMEEDPEVWFVRPLPPVLLNILALETAYLLPLRLLLLGEIMSDLTTLVDSYLNAFRQGSADPLGSIKISSMELPEELRQLADLYNIRRKTAVQKFQLNEEGFLIRGMGAIKRKKAENEPYPKTYCPDSDTQGNYKKEEIYNHDNQKPIVVNDEIDSKMDIGRDKGENNHKESSVFL
;
A
#
# COMPACT_ATOMS: atom_id res chain seq x y z
N MET A 1 3.35 -36.39 -34.88
CA MET A 1 4.35 -35.92 -35.87
C MET A 1 5.71 -35.96 -35.20
N ASP A 2 6.75 -36.30 -35.96
CA ASP A 2 8.11 -36.57 -35.50
C ASP A 2 8.81 -35.28 -34.97
N PRO A 3 9.44 -35.24 -33.79
CA PRO A 3 9.89 -33.99 -33.15
C PRO A 3 11.18 -33.37 -33.74
N SER A 4 11.82 -34.02 -34.71
CA SER A 4 13.14 -33.62 -35.22
C SER A 4 13.11 -32.82 -36.54
N CYS A 5 11.93 -32.43 -37.05
CA CYS A 5 11.81 -31.90 -38.42
C CYS A 5 11.58 -30.39 -38.61
N ASP A 6 11.29 -29.56 -37.59
CA ASP A 6 10.75 -28.21 -37.87
C ASP A 6 11.52 -27.00 -37.35
N TYR A 7 12.79 -27.11 -36.93
CA TYR A 7 13.56 -25.90 -36.55
C TYR A 7 13.70 -24.89 -37.70
N HIS A 8 13.85 -25.36 -38.94
CA HIS A 8 13.91 -24.49 -40.12
C HIS A 8 12.55 -23.86 -40.46
N PHE A 9 11.45 -24.59 -40.27
CA PHE A 9 10.11 -24.07 -40.46
C PHE A 9 9.77 -23.04 -39.40
N LEU A 10 10.01 -23.36 -38.12
CA LEU A 10 9.79 -22.45 -36.98
C LEU A 10 10.55 -21.13 -37.18
N HIS A 11 11.83 -21.17 -37.51
CA HIS A 11 12.61 -19.94 -37.76
C HIS A 11 12.07 -19.09 -38.94
N ARG A 12 11.34 -19.70 -39.88
CA ARG A 12 10.73 -18.99 -41.02
C ARG A 12 9.39 -18.33 -40.68
N VAL A 13 8.72 -18.81 -39.62
CA VAL A 13 7.41 -18.31 -39.19
C VAL A 13 7.49 -17.39 -37.97
N LEU A 14 8.59 -17.41 -37.22
CA LEU A 14 8.86 -16.41 -36.18
C LEU A 14 8.86 -15.00 -36.78
N GLY A 15 8.22 -14.06 -36.10
CA GLY A 15 8.04 -12.68 -36.54
C GLY A 15 6.86 -12.46 -37.49
N LYS A 16 6.20 -13.52 -37.98
CA LYS A 16 5.00 -13.38 -38.84
C LYS A 16 3.72 -13.17 -38.03
N THR A 17 2.75 -12.54 -38.66
CA THR A 17 1.39 -12.43 -38.10
C THR A 17 0.68 -13.78 -38.22
N VAL A 18 0.11 -14.24 -37.12
CA VAL A 18 -0.68 -15.47 -37.06
C VAL A 18 -2.06 -15.20 -36.48
N HIS A 19 -3.05 -15.92 -37.00
CA HIS A 19 -4.37 -16.07 -36.40
C HIS A 19 -4.43 -17.38 -35.64
N ILE A 20 -4.84 -17.32 -34.39
CA ILE A 20 -5.05 -18.48 -33.51
C ILE A 20 -6.55 -18.55 -33.18
N THR A 21 -7.16 -19.68 -33.51
CA THR A 21 -8.52 -20.01 -33.10
C THR A 21 -8.46 -20.92 -31.88
N LEU A 22 -9.06 -20.49 -30.77
CA LEU A 22 -9.29 -21.30 -29.57
C LEU A 22 -10.76 -21.70 -29.49
N LYS A 23 -11.09 -22.62 -28.57
CA LYS A 23 -12.50 -22.90 -28.22
C LYS A 23 -13.25 -21.68 -27.67
N CYS A 24 -12.54 -20.72 -27.09
CA CYS A 24 -13.10 -19.56 -26.40
C CYS A 24 -12.91 -18.23 -27.15
N GLY A 25 -12.38 -18.26 -28.38
CA GLY A 25 -12.32 -17.08 -29.24
C GLY A 25 -11.15 -17.07 -30.21
N ILE A 26 -11.05 -15.99 -30.99
CA ILE A 26 -10.06 -15.83 -32.06
C ILE A 26 -9.11 -14.68 -31.74
N PHE A 27 -7.82 -14.94 -31.90
CA PHE A 27 -6.75 -14.00 -31.58
C PHE A 27 -5.81 -13.83 -32.77
N GLN A 28 -5.34 -12.60 -32.98
CA GLN A 28 -4.29 -12.27 -33.94
C GLN A 28 -3.08 -11.75 -33.19
N GLY A 29 -1.87 -12.11 -33.61
CA GLY A 29 -0.64 -11.53 -33.04
C GLY A 29 0.60 -11.94 -33.82
N ILE A 30 1.75 -11.41 -33.41
CA ILE A 30 3.04 -11.70 -34.01
C ILE A 30 3.68 -12.88 -33.28
N LEU A 31 3.99 -13.96 -34.01
CA LEU A 31 4.59 -15.17 -33.47
C LEU A 31 6.01 -14.90 -32.94
N GLN A 32 6.24 -15.03 -31.65
CA GLN A 32 7.56 -14.83 -31.03
C GLN A 32 8.29 -16.14 -30.76
N HIS A 33 7.55 -17.15 -30.29
CA HIS A 33 8.13 -18.42 -29.92
C HIS A 33 7.08 -19.53 -29.97
N VAL A 34 7.53 -20.75 -30.29
CA VAL A 34 6.79 -21.99 -30.08
C VAL A 34 7.67 -22.88 -29.22
N ASP A 35 7.18 -23.28 -28.06
CA ASP A 35 7.96 -24.14 -27.17
C ASP A 35 7.81 -25.63 -27.52
N SER A 36 8.65 -26.47 -26.92
CA SER A 36 8.61 -27.93 -27.09
C SER A 36 7.35 -28.59 -26.52
N SER A 37 6.54 -27.85 -25.75
CA SER A 37 5.26 -28.29 -25.20
C SER A 37 4.06 -27.86 -26.06
N GLN A 38 4.31 -27.39 -27.30
CA GLN A 38 3.31 -26.92 -28.25
C GLN A 38 2.56 -25.65 -27.79
N CYS A 39 3.11 -24.87 -26.85
CA CYS A 39 2.55 -23.55 -26.55
C CYS A 39 3.07 -22.50 -27.54
N ILE A 40 2.17 -21.60 -27.93
CA ILE A 40 2.47 -20.51 -28.86
C ILE A 40 2.49 -19.19 -28.10
N PHE A 41 3.55 -18.40 -28.30
CA PHE A 41 3.72 -17.08 -27.69
C PHE A 41 3.57 -16.00 -28.74
N LEU A 42 2.58 -15.13 -28.57
CA LEU A 42 2.32 -14.01 -29.48
C LEU A 42 2.55 -12.67 -28.80
N ASN A 43 3.13 -11.72 -29.52
CA ASN A 43 3.19 -10.29 -29.14
C ASN A 43 2.15 -9.48 -29.92
N ARG A 44 1.81 -8.27 -29.46
CA ARG A 44 0.84 -7.34 -30.07
C ARG A 44 -0.50 -8.04 -30.34
N VAL A 45 -0.97 -8.78 -29.34
CA VAL A 45 -2.10 -9.68 -29.49
C VAL A 45 -3.40 -8.89 -29.48
N LYS A 46 -4.27 -9.15 -30.44
CA LYS A 46 -5.61 -8.58 -30.53
C LYS A 46 -6.64 -9.70 -30.50
N ASN A 47 -7.61 -9.59 -29.60
CA ASN A 47 -8.79 -10.45 -29.65
C ASN A 47 -9.70 -9.91 -30.78
N LEU A 48 -10.00 -10.76 -31.76
CA LEU A 48 -10.77 -10.36 -32.94
C LEU A 48 -12.28 -10.28 -32.69
N GLU A 49 -12.78 -10.87 -31.61
CA GLU A 49 -14.21 -10.86 -31.27
C GLU A 49 -14.63 -9.55 -30.59
N ASN A 50 -13.79 -9.03 -29.68
CA ASN A 50 -14.08 -7.78 -28.95
C ASN A 50 -13.20 -6.60 -29.35
N GLY A 51 -12.24 -6.82 -30.26
CA GLY A 51 -11.33 -5.81 -30.79
C GLY A 51 -10.28 -5.29 -29.81
N ARG A 52 -10.21 -5.83 -28.58
CA ARG A 52 -9.28 -5.38 -27.54
C ARG A 52 -7.88 -5.92 -27.78
N ASN A 53 -6.89 -5.07 -27.53
CA ASN A 53 -5.49 -5.48 -27.50
C ASN A 53 -5.16 -6.06 -26.11
N VAL A 54 -4.41 -7.16 -26.10
CA VAL A 54 -3.88 -7.78 -24.88
C VAL A 54 -2.48 -7.20 -24.66
N PRO A 55 -2.21 -6.59 -23.50
CA PRO A 55 -0.90 -6.04 -23.21
C PRO A 55 0.14 -7.16 -23.04
N GLY A 56 1.34 -6.93 -23.59
CA GLY A 56 2.48 -7.84 -23.47
C GLY A 56 2.42 -9.08 -24.38
N ILE A 57 3.29 -10.04 -24.09
CA ILE A 57 3.35 -11.33 -24.79
C ILE A 57 2.33 -12.28 -24.14
N LYS A 58 1.39 -12.80 -24.94
CA LYS A 58 0.39 -13.77 -24.49
C LYS A 58 0.82 -15.18 -24.88
N ARG A 59 0.78 -16.09 -23.90
CA ARG A 59 0.91 -17.54 -24.11
C ARG A 59 -0.45 -18.15 -24.43
N PHE A 60 -0.49 -18.99 -25.46
CA PHE A 60 -1.60 -19.85 -25.85
C PHE A 60 -1.18 -21.31 -25.68
N PHE A 61 -1.93 -22.09 -24.93
CA PHE A 61 -1.58 -23.48 -24.69
C PHE A 61 -2.00 -24.36 -25.86
N GLY A 62 -1.12 -25.25 -26.34
CA GLY A 62 -1.38 -26.07 -27.53
C GLY A 62 -2.68 -26.88 -27.47
N HIS A 63 -3.08 -27.36 -26.28
CA HIS A 63 -4.31 -28.13 -26.09
C HIS A 63 -5.60 -27.29 -26.21
N GLU A 64 -5.51 -25.96 -26.16
CA GLU A 64 -6.63 -25.03 -26.34
C GLU A 64 -6.79 -24.57 -27.79
N ILE A 65 -5.74 -24.74 -28.61
CA ILE A 65 -5.68 -24.27 -29.98
C ILE A 65 -6.39 -25.25 -30.91
N VAL A 66 -7.38 -24.72 -31.63
CA VAL A 66 -8.16 -25.45 -32.64
C VAL A 66 -7.52 -25.29 -34.02
N ASN A 67 -7.03 -24.08 -34.34
CA ASN A 67 -6.41 -23.78 -35.62
C ASN A 67 -5.36 -22.66 -35.50
N VAL A 68 -4.36 -22.69 -36.39
CA VAL A 68 -3.35 -21.64 -36.54
C VAL A 68 -3.17 -21.34 -38.03
N GLU A 69 -3.38 -20.08 -38.41
CA GLU A 69 -3.22 -19.60 -39.78
C GLU A 69 -2.11 -18.54 -39.84
N LEU A 70 -1.15 -18.71 -40.74
CA LEU A 70 -0.12 -17.71 -41.03
C LEU A 70 -0.66 -16.74 -42.07
N LEU A 71 -0.63 -15.44 -41.77
CA LEU A 71 -0.91 -14.42 -42.76
C LEU A 71 0.42 -14.04 -43.43
N ASP A 72 0.52 -14.29 -44.74
CA ASP A 72 1.65 -13.81 -45.53
C ASP A 72 1.47 -12.33 -45.90
N ASP A 73 2.53 -11.55 -45.72
CA ASP A 73 2.60 -10.13 -46.07
C ASP A 73 2.56 -9.93 -47.59
N LEU A 74 1.36 -9.99 -48.17
CA LEU A 74 1.06 -9.38 -49.46
C LEU A 74 0.12 -8.19 -49.20
N GLU A 75 0.73 -7.08 -48.75
CA GLU A 75 0.37 -5.69 -49.08
C GLU A 75 0.96 -4.72 -48.05
N GLN A 76 2.21 -4.29 -48.28
CA GLN A 76 2.68 -2.94 -47.94
C GLN A 76 4.06 -2.66 -48.57
N SER A 77 4.12 -2.72 -49.90
CA SER A 77 5.18 -2.06 -50.66
C SER A 77 4.77 -0.62 -50.95
N ALA A 78 5.05 0.32 -50.04
CA ALA A 78 5.26 1.74 -50.36
C ALA A 78 5.54 2.54 -49.07
N ALA A 79 6.81 2.60 -48.67
CA ALA A 79 7.47 3.81 -48.14
C ALA A 79 8.76 3.44 -47.37
N GLU A 80 9.72 2.82 -48.06
CA GLU A 80 11.12 3.05 -47.72
C GLU A 80 11.75 3.78 -48.90
N ARG A 81 12.18 5.02 -48.66
CA ARG A 81 13.42 5.55 -49.23
C ARG A 81 13.80 6.90 -48.62
N ASN A 82 15.09 6.94 -48.26
CA ASN A 82 15.95 8.10 -47.97
C ASN A 82 16.06 8.44 -46.47
N PHE A 83 17.18 8.07 -45.84
CA PHE A 83 18.33 8.97 -45.67
C PHE A 83 19.57 8.18 -45.18
N THR A 84 20.67 8.33 -45.91
CA THR A 84 22.01 7.78 -45.64
C THR A 84 22.81 8.64 -44.64
N PRO A 85 23.88 8.09 -44.03
CA PRO A 85 24.56 8.66 -42.86
C PRO A 85 25.76 9.56 -43.24
N THR A 86 26.11 10.57 -42.43
CA THR A 86 27.38 11.30 -42.59
C THR A 86 27.97 11.82 -41.27
N ARG A 87 29.10 11.20 -40.87
CA ARG A 87 30.38 11.72 -40.33
C ARG A 87 30.46 12.94 -39.37
N SER A 88 31.02 12.65 -38.19
CA SER A 88 32.18 13.27 -37.51
C SER A 88 32.39 14.79 -37.52
N ARG A 89 32.47 15.41 -36.32
CA ARG A 89 33.35 16.55 -36.04
C ARG A 89 33.66 16.69 -34.54
N GLU A 90 34.93 16.89 -34.25
CA GLU A 90 35.58 17.06 -32.95
C GLU A 90 35.80 18.55 -32.60
N PHE A 91 35.73 18.85 -31.28
CA PHE A 91 36.43 19.87 -30.46
C PHE A 91 36.27 21.39 -30.79
N PRO A 92 36.41 22.34 -29.82
CA PRO A 92 37.40 22.31 -28.73
C PRO A 92 37.02 22.86 -27.33
N LEU A 93 37.96 22.52 -26.44
CA LEU A 93 38.20 22.87 -25.05
C LEU A 93 38.66 24.34 -24.90
N THR A 94 38.23 25.03 -23.84
CA THR A 94 38.91 26.24 -23.34
C THR A 94 39.05 26.20 -21.82
N LYS A 95 40.28 26.43 -21.34
CA LYS A 95 40.73 26.52 -19.94
C LYS A 95 40.77 27.98 -19.46
N LEU A 96 41.06 28.10 -18.15
CA LEU A 96 41.43 29.27 -17.30
C LEU A 96 40.25 29.85 -16.49
N SER A 97 40.35 30.12 -15.19
CA SER A 97 41.47 30.11 -14.23
C SER A 97 40.95 30.28 -12.78
N GLU A 98 41.77 29.85 -11.83
CA GLU A 98 41.75 30.04 -10.35
C GLU A 98 41.60 31.54 -9.95
N ILE A 99 41.19 31.97 -8.74
CA ILE A 99 41.87 31.90 -7.42
C ILE A 99 40.95 32.57 -6.34
N ASN A 100 41.15 32.17 -5.06
CA ASN A 100 40.82 32.80 -3.74
C ASN A 100 39.47 32.46 -3.08
N GLN A 101 39.36 32.29 -1.75
CA GLN A 101 40.21 31.90 -0.60
C GLN A 101 39.35 32.12 0.66
N GLY A 102 39.36 31.17 1.61
CA GLY A 102 38.95 31.35 3.02
C GLY A 102 37.44 31.39 3.29
N SER A 103 36.90 31.05 4.46
CA SER A 103 37.42 30.55 5.74
C SER A 103 36.20 30.15 6.60
N LEU A 104 36.46 29.32 7.62
CA LEU A 104 35.61 28.75 8.66
C LEU A 104 34.69 29.70 9.46
N LEU A 105 33.59 29.10 9.96
CA LEU A 105 32.90 29.21 11.26
C LEU A 105 32.52 30.62 11.78
N ASP A 106 31.24 30.86 12.07
CA ASP A 106 30.73 30.70 13.45
C ASP A 106 29.21 30.93 13.60
N GLN A 107 28.75 30.45 14.76
CA GLN A 107 27.41 30.34 15.32
C GLN A 107 26.60 31.65 15.42
N SER A 108 25.27 31.56 15.33
CA SER A 108 24.39 32.04 16.41
C SER A 108 22.90 31.74 16.17
N THR A 109 22.30 31.24 17.24
CA THR A 109 20.89 31.12 17.58
C THR A 109 20.07 32.39 17.36
N HIS A 110 18.90 32.27 16.73
CA HIS A 110 17.72 33.07 17.10
C HIS A 110 16.44 32.25 16.98
N THR A 111 15.84 32.02 18.15
CA THR A 111 14.43 31.69 18.35
C THR A 111 13.54 32.76 17.73
N ALA A 112 12.63 32.35 16.86
CA ALA A 112 11.43 33.11 16.53
C ALA A 112 10.27 32.13 16.40
N ASN A 113 9.34 32.22 17.36
CA ASN A 113 8.04 31.57 17.30
C ASN A 113 7.29 32.10 16.07
N VAL A 114 7.09 31.24 15.08
CA VAL A 114 6.15 31.47 13.98
C VAL A 114 5.22 30.27 13.96
N VAL A 115 3.95 30.55 14.24
CA VAL A 115 2.84 29.62 14.09
C VAL A 115 2.72 29.31 12.60
N SER A 116 3.11 28.09 12.21
CA SER A 116 3.12 27.61 10.82
C SER A 116 1.90 26.72 10.56
N PRO A 117 1.33 26.71 9.34
CA PRO A 117 0.17 25.90 9.02
C PRO A 117 0.52 24.41 9.03
N VAL A 118 -0.49 23.59 9.27
CA VAL A 118 -0.48 22.15 9.51
C VAL A 118 0.45 21.38 8.54
N SER A 119 1.68 21.06 8.97
CA SER A 119 2.46 19.96 8.37
C SER A 119 1.74 18.65 8.71
N GLN A 120 1.43 17.84 7.70
CA GLN A 120 0.84 16.51 7.91
C GLN A 120 1.93 15.53 8.38
N GLN A 121 2.34 15.73 9.63
CA GLN A 121 3.31 14.92 10.32
C GLN A 121 2.64 13.64 10.80
N LEU A 122 2.86 12.53 10.10
CA LEU A 122 2.39 11.21 10.55
C LEU A 122 3.30 10.72 11.68
N CYS A 123 2.98 11.13 12.91
CA CYS A 123 3.59 10.63 14.14
C CYS A 123 3.15 9.18 14.39
N LEU A 124 3.91 8.22 13.86
CA LEU A 124 3.75 6.79 14.17
C LEU A 124 5.07 6.27 14.77
N GLY A 125 5.19 6.32 16.10
CA GLY A 125 6.20 5.61 16.90
C GLY A 125 7.68 5.86 16.53
N ASN A 126 8.31 6.87 17.12
CA ASN A 126 9.75 7.20 17.00
C ASN A 126 10.29 7.29 15.55
N VAL A 127 9.45 7.36 14.52
CA VAL A 127 9.86 7.60 13.12
C VAL A 127 9.25 8.93 12.68
N ILE A 128 10.05 9.79 12.05
CA ILE A 128 9.55 10.96 11.33
C ILE A 128 10.01 10.77 9.88
N PHE A 129 9.13 10.26 9.02
CA PHE A 129 9.28 10.50 7.59
C PHE A 129 8.68 11.89 7.35
N LYS A 130 9.53 12.87 7.05
CA LYS A 130 9.06 14.16 6.53
C LYS A 130 8.63 13.90 5.10
N PHE A 131 7.34 13.72 4.91
CA PHE A 131 6.78 13.73 3.58
C PHE A 131 6.83 15.16 3.05
N PRO A 132 6.97 15.35 1.72
CA PRO A 132 7.08 16.66 1.14
C PRO A 132 5.81 17.47 1.46
N ASP A 133 5.96 18.65 2.07
CA ASP A 133 4.87 19.62 2.18
C ASP A 133 4.60 20.20 0.77
N GLU A 134 3.40 20.76 0.53
CA GLU A 134 2.98 21.26 -0.80
C GLU A 134 3.96 22.27 -1.46
N ASP A 135 4.85 22.88 -0.67
CA ASP A 135 5.86 23.87 -1.09
C ASP A 135 7.33 23.36 -1.07
N SER A 136 7.61 22.18 -0.49
CA SER A 136 8.96 21.59 -0.49
C SER A 136 9.00 20.42 -1.47
N GLY A 137 9.91 20.47 -2.45
CA GLY A 137 10.08 19.41 -3.45
C GLY A 137 10.20 18.01 -2.84
N GLU A 138 9.84 16.99 -3.63
CA GLU A 138 9.67 15.61 -3.19
C GLU A 138 10.97 14.86 -2.83
N ASP A 139 12.02 15.53 -2.37
CA ASP A 139 13.34 14.92 -2.26
C ASP A 139 13.49 14.12 -0.97
N ILE A 140 13.53 12.79 -1.10
CA ILE A 140 13.88 11.87 -0.01
C ILE A 140 15.38 11.52 -0.08
N GLU A 141 16.04 11.45 1.07
CA GLU A 141 17.44 11.03 1.11
C GLU A 141 17.57 9.52 0.83
N TYR A 142 18.40 9.16 -0.15
CA TYR A 142 18.68 7.77 -0.52
C TYR A 142 20.16 7.56 -0.80
N ILE A 143 20.61 6.31 -0.66
CA ILE A 143 21.96 5.88 -1.00
C ILE A 143 21.91 4.96 -2.21
N VAL A 144 22.52 5.37 -3.31
CA VAL A 144 22.70 4.50 -4.49
C VAL A 144 23.87 3.55 -4.25
N ILE A 145 23.61 2.27 -4.43
CA ILE A 145 24.60 1.19 -4.35
C ILE A 145 24.76 0.61 -5.75
N ASN A 146 25.85 0.96 -6.42
CA ASN A 146 26.19 0.50 -7.77
C ASN A 146 27.58 -0.17 -7.85
N GLN A 147 28.24 -0.35 -6.69
CA GLN A 147 29.54 -1.00 -6.56
C GLN A 147 29.68 -1.67 -5.19
N PHE A 148 30.50 -2.72 -5.09
CA PHE A 148 30.72 -3.51 -3.86
C PHE A 148 31.65 -2.85 -2.83
N GLN A 149 31.98 -1.58 -2.99
CA GLN A 149 32.87 -0.85 -2.10
C GLN A 149 32.17 -0.53 -0.76
N LYS A 150 32.80 0.26 0.11
CA LYS A 150 32.42 0.45 1.52
C LYS A 150 30.90 0.67 1.77
N ALA A 151 30.22 1.43 0.90
CA ALA A 151 28.78 1.68 1.03
C ALA A 151 27.93 0.40 0.98
N PHE A 152 28.32 -0.60 0.18
CA PHE A 152 27.61 -1.88 0.09
C PHE A 152 27.63 -2.63 1.43
N GLY A 153 28.81 -2.78 2.04
CA GLY A 153 28.95 -3.48 3.31
C GLY A 153 28.17 -2.81 4.45
N SER A 154 28.24 -1.47 4.53
CA SER A 154 27.45 -0.70 5.50
C SER A 154 25.94 -0.85 5.28
N ALA A 155 25.48 -0.83 4.03
CA ALA A 155 24.07 -1.04 3.69
C ALA A 155 23.60 -2.46 4.10
N MET A 156 24.37 -3.51 3.80
CA MET A 156 24.02 -4.88 4.19
C MET A 156 23.91 -5.03 5.70
N MET A 157 24.88 -4.53 6.47
CA MET A 157 24.83 -4.58 7.93
C MET A 157 23.64 -3.80 8.48
N HIS A 158 23.36 -2.61 7.93
CA HIS A 158 22.23 -1.80 8.35
C HIS A 158 20.90 -2.50 8.13
N ILE A 159 20.67 -3.03 6.92
CA ILE A 159 19.41 -3.71 6.56
C ILE A 159 19.25 -5.01 7.36
N LYS A 160 20.35 -5.77 7.54
CA LYS A 160 20.33 -7.03 8.29
C LYS A 160 19.95 -6.86 9.77
N ASN A 161 20.20 -5.68 10.34
CA ASN A 161 19.82 -5.34 11.70
C ASN A 161 18.36 -4.87 11.85
N GLN A 162 17.59 -4.79 10.76
CA GLN A 162 16.18 -4.42 10.81
C GLN A 162 15.31 -5.66 11.04
N SER A 163 14.23 -5.52 11.82
CA SER A 163 13.17 -6.54 11.90
C SER A 163 12.14 -6.41 10.77
N VAL A 164 12.05 -5.24 10.15
CA VAL A 164 11.14 -4.94 9.04
C VAL A 164 11.85 -3.99 8.06
N CYS A 165 11.75 -4.29 6.77
CA CYS A 165 12.12 -3.38 5.68
C CYS A 165 11.07 -3.46 4.58
N SER A 166 10.95 -2.41 3.75
CA SER A 166 10.17 -2.47 2.53
C SER A 166 11.04 -2.74 1.33
N ILE A 167 10.48 -3.42 0.33
CA ILE A 167 11.16 -3.78 -0.90
C ILE A 167 10.27 -3.46 -2.09
N ALA A 168 10.86 -2.82 -3.10
CA ALA A 168 10.31 -2.68 -4.43
C ALA A 168 11.35 -3.16 -5.46
N ALA A 169 10.96 -3.25 -6.73
CA ALA A 169 11.87 -3.61 -7.81
C ALA A 169 11.43 -3.03 -9.15
N GLU A 170 12.37 -2.48 -9.92
CA GLU A 170 12.13 -2.03 -11.29
C GLU A 170 12.93 -2.79 -12.32
N GLY A 171 12.32 -2.96 -13.48
CA GLY A 171 12.90 -3.65 -14.63
C GLY A 171 11.91 -3.74 -15.79
N VAL A 172 12.30 -4.47 -16.82
CA VAL A 172 11.43 -4.72 -17.98
C VAL A 172 10.83 -6.11 -17.86
N ASN A 173 9.49 -6.17 -17.96
CA ASN A 173 8.71 -7.41 -17.90
C ASN A 173 9.06 -8.27 -16.67
N LEU A 174 9.15 -7.67 -15.48
CA LEU A 174 9.65 -8.31 -14.26
C LEU A 174 8.93 -9.65 -13.99
N CYS A 175 9.62 -10.76 -14.26
CA CYS A 175 9.20 -12.14 -14.05
C CYS A 175 10.41 -13.05 -14.35
N ARG A 176 10.21 -14.37 -14.43
CA ARG A 176 11.26 -15.33 -14.84
C ARG A 176 11.89 -15.07 -16.22
N HIS A 177 11.22 -14.37 -17.12
CA HIS A 177 11.72 -14.02 -18.46
C HIS A 177 12.10 -12.54 -18.61
N GLY A 178 11.85 -11.73 -17.59
CA GLY A 178 12.15 -10.31 -17.58
C GLY A 178 13.62 -10.01 -17.29
N LYS A 179 13.89 -8.74 -17.02
CA LYS A 179 15.19 -8.29 -16.54
C LYS A 179 15.00 -7.30 -15.39
N LEU A 180 15.53 -7.65 -14.23
CA LEU A 180 15.61 -6.77 -13.06
C LEU A 180 16.75 -5.75 -13.25
N SER A 181 16.46 -4.48 -13.00
CA SER A 181 17.43 -3.38 -13.12
C SER A 181 17.74 -2.72 -11.79
N TRP A 182 16.71 -2.51 -10.97
CA TRP A 182 16.81 -1.84 -9.67
C TRP A 182 16.10 -2.65 -8.61
N LEU A 183 16.71 -2.77 -7.43
CA LEU A 183 16.06 -3.25 -6.22
C LEU A 183 16.14 -2.15 -5.18
N GLN A 184 15.00 -1.76 -4.63
CA GLN A 184 14.94 -0.73 -3.60
C GLN A 184 14.70 -1.38 -2.25
N VAL A 185 15.38 -0.88 -1.22
CA VAL A 185 15.14 -1.28 0.17
C VAL A 185 15.01 -0.05 1.02
N ALA A 186 13.86 0.15 1.67
CA ALA A 186 13.70 1.18 2.69
C ALA A 186 13.62 0.57 4.08
N THR A 187 14.31 1.21 5.00
CA THR A 187 14.27 0.95 6.43
C THR A 187 13.60 2.13 7.11
N LYS A 188 13.46 2.07 8.44
CA LYS A 188 12.86 3.15 9.23
C LYS A 188 13.52 4.54 9.00
N CYS A 189 14.80 4.59 8.66
CA CYS A 189 15.55 5.86 8.60
C CYS A 189 16.38 6.04 7.32
N GLN A 190 16.42 5.07 6.42
CA GLN A 190 17.29 5.11 5.25
C GLN A 190 16.68 4.33 4.09
N VAL A 191 16.79 4.89 2.89
CA VAL A 191 16.50 4.21 1.62
C VAL A 191 17.79 3.86 0.90
N PHE A 192 17.85 2.65 0.35
CA PHE A 192 18.95 2.14 -0.47
C PHE A 192 18.42 1.73 -1.85
N LEU A 193 19.08 2.20 -2.90
CA LEU A 193 18.75 1.87 -4.28
C LEU A 193 19.90 1.02 -4.86
N PHE A 194 19.67 -0.28 -5.03
CA PHE A 194 20.65 -1.20 -5.58
C PHE A 194 20.52 -1.24 -7.10
N ASP A 195 21.58 -0.85 -7.79
CA ASP A 195 21.70 -0.95 -9.24
C ASP A 195 22.07 -2.39 -9.62
N VAL A 196 21.05 -3.25 -9.67
CA VAL A 196 21.21 -4.68 -9.99
C VAL A 196 21.76 -4.88 -11.40
N PHE A 197 21.43 -3.98 -12.33
CA PHE A 197 21.95 -4.04 -13.69
C PHE A 197 23.47 -3.89 -13.73
N VAL A 198 24.04 -2.95 -12.98
CA VAL A 198 25.49 -2.73 -12.89
C VAL A 198 26.18 -3.77 -12.01
N LEU A 199 25.58 -4.10 -10.86
CA LEU A 199 26.17 -5.03 -9.89
C LEU A 199 26.09 -6.51 -10.33
N GLY A 200 25.15 -6.81 -11.23
CA GLY A 200 24.82 -8.15 -11.68
C GLY A 200 24.27 -9.05 -10.57
N ALA A 201 24.09 -10.33 -10.88
CA ALA A 201 23.56 -11.34 -9.95
C ALA A 201 24.41 -11.49 -8.67
N GLN A 202 25.66 -11.01 -8.68
CA GLN A 202 26.55 -11.08 -7.53
C GLN A 202 26.04 -10.26 -6.33
N VAL A 203 25.20 -9.24 -6.55
CA VAL A 203 24.58 -8.45 -5.48
C VAL A 203 23.80 -9.31 -4.48
N PHE A 204 23.15 -10.36 -5.00
CA PHE A 204 22.38 -11.29 -4.19
C PHE A 204 23.29 -12.21 -3.39
N LYS A 205 24.26 -12.84 -4.07
CA LYS A 205 25.23 -13.75 -3.44
C LYS A 205 26.08 -13.04 -2.37
N ASN A 206 26.35 -11.75 -2.55
CA ASN A 206 27.16 -10.95 -1.62
C ASN A 206 26.39 -10.41 -0.42
N GLY A 207 25.07 -10.56 -0.36
CA GLY A 207 24.33 -10.12 0.82
C GLY A 207 22.81 -10.12 0.66
N LEU A 208 22.26 -9.58 -0.43
CA LEU A 208 20.80 -9.38 -0.51
C LEU A 208 19.99 -10.67 -0.38
N GLN A 209 20.51 -11.81 -0.83
CA GLN A 209 19.85 -13.11 -0.63
C GLN A 209 19.63 -13.39 0.87
N MET A 210 20.62 -13.11 1.72
CA MET A 210 20.55 -13.37 3.17
C MET A 210 19.54 -12.47 3.90
N ILE A 211 19.06 -11.41 3.25
CA ILE A 211 18.00 -10.52 3.75
C ILE A 211 16.65 -10.97 3.20
N LEU A 212 16.58 -11.22 1.89
CA LEU A 212 15.36 -11.62 1.19
C LEU A 212 14.81 -12.97 1.70
N GLU A 213 15.69 -13.91 2.04
CA GLU A 213 15.33 -15.25 2.55
C GLU A 213 15.19 -15.32 4.08
N ASP A 214 15.57 -14.27 4.81
CA ASP A 214 15.53 -14.29 6.29
C ASP A 214 14.10 -14.23 6.83
N GLN A 215 13.71 -15.24 7.60
CA GLN A 215 12.40 -15.31 8.26
C GLN A 215 12.23 -14.29 9.39
N ASN A 216 13.32 -13.74 9.94
CA ASN A 216 13.26 -12.75 11.03
C ASN A 216 13.10 -11.31 10.53
N ILE A 217 13.31 -11.09 9.23
CA ILE A 217 13.11 -9.79 8.59
C ILE A 217 11.82 -9.85 7.79
N LEU A 218 10.84 -9.04 8.17
CA LEU A 218 9.60 -8.89 7.42
C LEU A 218 9.83 -7.97 6.23
N LYS A 219 9.56 -8.46 5.02
CA LYS A 219 9.64 -7.67 3.78
C LYS A 219 8.26 -7.11 3.44
N VAL A 220 8.12 -5.79 3.46
CA VAL A 220 6.88 -5.11 3.08
C VAL A 220 6.93 -4.79 1.59
N ILE A 221 6.01 -5.37 0.83
CA ILE A 221 6.00 -5.29 -0.64
C ILE A 221 4.58 -4.93 -1.10
N HIS A 222 4.44 -4.29 -2.25
CA HIS A 222 3.16 -4.17 -2.94
C HIS A 222 3.16 -5.11 -4.14
N ASP A 223 2.25 -6.08 -4.18
CA ASP A 223 2.18 -7.10 -5.23
C ASP A 223 3.49 -7.88 -5.43
N CYS A 224 3.79 -8.76 -4.48
CA CYS A 224 5.04 -9.52 -4.47
C CYS A 224 5.15 -10.61 -5.55
N ARG A 225 4.10 -10.88 -6.33
CA ARG A 225 4.03 -12.03 -7.27
C ARG A 225 5.16 -11.99 -8.30
N TRP A 226 5.32 -10.84 -8.96
CA TRP A 226 6.27 -10.67 -10.06
C TRP A 226 7.73 -10.67 -9.57
N LEU A 227 7.98 -9.98 -8.46
CA LEU A 227 9.29 -9.98 -7.82
C LEU A 227 9.67 -11.38 -7.34
N SER A 228 8.74 -12.11 -6.71
CA SER A 228 8.96 -13.50 -6.27
C SER A 228 9.28 -14.44 -7.44
N ASP A 229 8.54 -14.35 -8.55
CA ASP A 229 8.80 -15.14 -9.76
C ASP A 229 10.18 -14.86 -10.36
N CYS A 230 10.56 -13.57 -10.43
CA CYS A 230 11.88 -13.13 -10.91
C CYS A 230 13.01 -13.65 -9.99
N LEU A 231 12.92 -13.41 -8.68
CA LEU A 231 13.93 -13.82 -7.69
C LEU A 231 14.17 -15.33 -7.69
N SER A 232 13.09 -16.11 -7.70
CA SER A 232 13.17 -17.57 -7.67
C SER A 232 13.81 -18.14 -8.93
N HIS A 233 13.32 -17.76 -10.12
CA HIS A 233 13.75 -18.41 -11.36
C HIS A 233 15.06 -17.86 -11.93
N GLN A 234 15.38 -16.58 -11.70
CA GLN A 234 16.58 -15.97 -12.26
C GLN A 234 17.76 -16.00 -11.30
N TYR A 235 17.50 -15.97 -10.00
CA TYR A 235 18.55 -15.83 -8.98
C TYR A 235 18.56 -16.96 -7.94
N GLY A 236 17.58 -17.88 -7.98
CA GLY A 236 17.50 -19.00 -7.03
C GLY A 236 17.16 -18.57 -5.61
N ILE A 237 16.48 -17.43 -5.45
CA ILE A 237 16.17 -16.82 -4.16
C ILE A 237 14.72 -17.10 -3.78
N VAL A 238 14.51 -17.65 -2.59
CA VAL A 238 13.18 -17.91 -2.04
C VAL A 238 12.76 -16.77 -1.12
N LEU A 239 12.05 -15.79 -1.67
CA LEU A 239 11.50 -14.68 -0.92
C LEU A 239 10.59 -15.19 0.22
N SER A 240 10.93 -14.85 1.45
CA SER A 240 10.25 -15.35 2.66
C SER A 240 9.66 -14.22 3.50
N ASN A 241 8.85 -14.51 4.54
CA ASN A 241 8.29 -13.54 5.48
C ASN A 241 7.90 -12.18 4.86
N VAL A 242 6.85 -12.19 4.03
CA VAL A 242 6.38 -11.01 3.28
C VAL A 242 5.08 -10.48 3.87
N PHE A 243 4.98 -9.16 4.05
CA PHE A 243 3.72 -8.45 4.19
C PHE A 243 3.38 -7.80 2.85
N ASP A 244 2.38 -8.33 2.16
CA ASP A 244 1.91 -7.76 0.89
C ASP A 244 0.79 -6.74 1.14
N THR A 245 1.07 -5.47 0.86
CA THR A 245 0.13 -4.36 1.06
C THR A 245 -1.09 -4.44 0.14
N GLN A 246 -0.98 -5.08 -1.03
CA GLN A 246 -2.11 -5.27 -1.95
C GLN A 246 -3.05 -6.37 -1.43
N VAL A 247 -2.49 -7.45 -0.87
CA VAL A 247 -3.29 -8.50 -0.22
C VAL A 247 -3.96 -7.96 1.04
N ALA A 248 -3.25 -7.16 1.83
CA ALA A 248 -3.80 -6.52 3.01
C ALA A 248 -4.96 -5.55 2.67
N ASP A 249 -4.88 -4.80 1.57
CA ASP A 249 -5.98 -3.96 1.06
C ASP A 249 -7.22 -4.80 0.71
N VAL A 250 -7.05 -5.96 0.04
CA VAL A 250 -8.16 -6.87 -0.26
C VAL A 250 -8.77 -7.44 1.01
N LEU A 251 -7.95 -7.84 1.99
CA LEU A 251 -8.43 -8.33 3.28
C LEU A 251 -9.21 -7.25 4.02
N GLN A 252 -8.70 -6.01 4.03
CA GLN A 252 -9.40 -4.88 4.63
C GLN A 252 -10.74 -4.61 3.95
N PHE A 253 -10.77 -4.63 2.62
CA PHE A 253 -12.01 -4.47 1.85
C PHE A 253 -13.03 -5.58 2.20
N SER A 254 -12.56 -6.81 2.38
CA SER A 254 -13.42 -7.91 2.84
C SER A 254 -13.98 -7.63 4.23
N THR A 255 -13.15 -7.20 5.17
CA THR A 255 -13.59 -6.87 6.54
C THR A 255 -14.60 -5.73 6.56
N GLU A 256 -14.36 -4.63 5.84
CA GLU A 256 -15.23 -3.45 5.82
C GLU A 256 -16.59 -3.72 5.16
N THR A 257 -16.65 -4.67 4.21
CA THR A 257 -17.88 -5.06 3.51
C THR A 257 -18.57 -6.27 4.13
N GLY A 258 -18.06 -6.75 5.27
CA GLY A 258 -18.63 -7.89 5.98
C GLY A 258 -18.42 -9.22 5.26
N GLY A 259 -17.40 -9.34 4.41
CA GLY A 259 -16.95 -10.58 3.78
C GLY A 259 -17.07 -10.64 2.25
N TYR A 260 -17.35 -9.52 1.58
CA TYR A 260 -17.35 -9.48 0.12
C TYR A 260 -15.96 -9.19 -0.43
N LEU A 261 -15.61 -9.80 -1.54
CA LEU A 261 -14.36 -9.52 -2.24
C LEU A 261 -14.56 -8.41 -3.29
N PRO A 262 -13.53 -7.58 -3.55
CA PRO A 262 -13.57 -6.62 -4.62
C PRO A 262 -13.35 -7.30 -5.97
N HIS A 263 -13.98 -6.80 -7.04
CA HIS A 263 -13.79 -7.32 -8.41
C HIS A 263 -12.36 -7.12 -8.98
N ARG A 264 -11.53 -6.31 -8.32
CA ARG A 264 -10.14 -6.06 -8.71
C ARG A 264 -9.29 -5.65 -7.50
N ILE A 265 -7.99 -5.80 -7.66
CA ILE A 265 -6.95 -5.30 -6.76
C ILE A 265 -6.75 -3.77 -6.87
N SER A 266 -6.18 -3.16 -5.82
CA SER A 266 -5.66 -1.78 -5.86
C SER A 266 -4.29 -1.69 -6.51
N THR A 267 -4.00 -0.58 -7.18
CA THR A 267 -2.61 -0.15 -7.39
C THR A 267 -2.03 0.45 -6.10
N LEU A 268 -0.70 0.60 -6.03
CA LEU A 268 -0.06 1.28 -4.91
C LEU A 268 -0.58 2.71 -4.76
N GLN A 269 -0.72 3.44 -5.87
CA GLN A 269 -1.29 4.79 -5.89
C GLN A 269 -2.66 4.84 -5.21
N GLU A 270 -3.57 3.93 -5.58
CA GLU A 270 -4.90 3.87 -4.98
C GLU A 270 -4.87 3.56 -3.48
N CYS A 271 -3.95 2.69 -3.04
CA CYS A 271 -3.74 2.43 -1.61
C CYS A 271 -3.22 3.68 -0.89
N LEU A 272 -2.24 4.40 -1.45
CA LEU A 272 -1.70 5.61 -0.84
C LEU A 272 -2.78 6.69 -0.69
N MET A 273 -3.57 6.93 -1.74
CA MET A 273 -4.73 7.84 -1.69
C MET A 273 -5.70 7.47 -0.58
N ARG A 274 -6.10 6.18 -0.54
CA ARG A 274 -7.13 5.69 0.37
C ARG A 274 -6.69 5.80 1.82
N TYR A 275 -5.51 5.28 2.14
CA TYR A 275 -5.10 5.07 3.54
C TYR A 275 -4.40 6.29 4.14
N PHE A 276 -3.60 7.02 3.35
CA PHE A 276 -2.96 8.24 3.84
C PHE A 276 -3.85 9.48 3.70
N ARG A 277 -4.94 9.39 2.93
CA ARG A 277 -5.81 10.52 2.59
C ARG A 277 -5.03 11.67 1.93
N LEU A 278 -4.01 11.33 1.16
CA LEU A 278 -3.16 12.29 0.46
C LEU A 278 -3.92 12.94 -0.71
N PRO A 279 -3.71 14.24 -0.97
CA PRO A 279 -4.12 14.87 -2.22
C PRO A 279 -3.43 14.24 -3.44
N ASP A 280 -4.09 14.28 -4.60
CA ASP A 280 -3.56 13.74 -5.87
C ASP A 280 -2.16 14.26 -6.23
N LYS A 281 -1.85 15.51 -5.85
CA LYS A 281 -0.54 16.12 -6.13
C LYS A 281 0.61 15.38 -5.44
N CYS A 282 0.42 14.89 -4.22
CA CYS A 282 1.46 14.25 -3.40
C CYS A 282 1.84 12.84 -3.86
N ILE A 283 1.12 12.29 -4.84
CA ILE A 283 1.32 10.95 -5.40
C ILE A 283 1.52 10.98 -6.92
N SER A 284 1.62 12.18 -7.50
CA SER A 284 1.82 12.39 -8.93
C SER A 284 3.11 11.73 -9.46
N PHE A 285 4.09 11.50 -8.58
CA PHE A 285 5.30 10.75 -8.88
C PHE A 285 5.04 9.32 -9.41
N LEU A 286 3.96 8.66 -8.97
CA LEU A 286 3.57 7.33 -9.47
C LEU A 286 2.92 7.41 -10.86
N GLU A 287 2.19 8.49 -11.15
CA GLU A 287 1.65 8.74 -12.49
C GLU A 287 2.78 9.05 -13.48
N TYR A 288 3.75 9.85 -13.05
CA TYR A 288 4.96 10.13 -13.83
C TYR A 288 5.75 8.85 -14.10
N LYS A 289 5.91 7.98 -13.10
CA LYS A 289 6.53 6.66 -13.27
C LYS A 289 5.82 5.85 -14.37
N GLN A 290 4.49 5.77 -14.31
CA GLN A 290 3.71 5.05 -15.29
C GLN A 290 3.89 5.64 -16.69
N GLN A 291 3.84 6.97 -16.82
CA GLN A 291 4.05 7.66 -18.09
C GLN A 291 5.45 7.38 -18.66
N ALA A 292 6.49 7.47 -17.84
CA ALA A 292 7.86 7.17 -18.26
C ALA A 292 8.01 5.73 -18.78
N MET A 293 7.33 4.77 -18.16
CA MET A 293 7.31 3.38 -18.62
C MET A 293 6.52 3.17 -19.93
N GLU A 294 5.47 3.96 -20.17
CA GLU A 294 4.70 3.92 -21.41
C GLU A 294 5.48 4.54 -22.58
N GLU A 295 6.25 5.60 -22.31
CA GLU A 295 7.11 6.28 -23.30
C GLU A 295 8.35 5.43 -23.66
N ASP A 296 9.06 4.92 -22.67
CA ASP A 296 10.23 4.07 -22.85
C ASP A 296 10.30 2.99 -21.74
N PRO A 297 9.83 1.77 -22.03
CA PRO A 297 9.95 0.66 -21.08
C PRO A 297 11.41 0.38 -20.65
N GLU A 298 12.38 0.65 -21.51
CA GLU A 298 13.80 0.39 -21.25
C GLU A 298 14.49 1.52 -20.46
N VAL A 299 13.76 2.57 -20.07
CA VAL A 299 14.28 3.68 -19.26
C VAL A 299 14.99 3.20 -17.99
N TRP A 300 14.54 2.08 -17.41
CA TRP A 300 15.14 1.47 -16.23
C TRP A 300 16.57 0.97 -16.46
N PHE A 301 17.01 0.75 -17.70
CA PHE A 301 18.39 0.34 -18.04
C PHE A 301 19.31 1.52 -18.38
N VAL A 302 18.78 2.74 -18.49
CA VAL A 302 19.58 3.95 -18.76
C VAL A 302 20.52 4.23 -17.58
N ARG A 303 21.79 4.55 -17.87
CA ARG A 303 22.79 4.92 -16.86
C ARG A 303 23.55 6.21 -17.25
N PRO A 304 23.71 7.17 -16.32
CA PRO A 304 23.09 7.20 -14.98
C PRO A 304 21.55 7.29 -15.08
N LEU A 305 20.83 6.69 -14.13
CA LEU A 305 19.37 6.83 -14.10
C LEU A 305 19.04 8.31 -13.79
N PRO A 306 18.09 8.93 -14.52
CA PRO A 306 17.66 10.30 -14.25
C PRO A 306 17.33 10.52 -12.75
N PRO A 307 17.80 11.61 -12.12
CA PRO A 307 17.58 11.86 -10.70
C PRO A 307 16.10 11.84 -10.27
N VAL A 308 15.20 12.31 -11.13
CA VAL A 308 13.74 12.28 -10.90
C VAL A 308 13.25 10.84 -10.73
N LEU A 309 13.75 9.91 -11.55
CA LEU A 309 13.39 8.49 -11.44
C LEU A 309 14.00 7.88 -10.18
N LEU A 310 15.24 8.20 -9.81
CA LEU A 310 15.84 7.74 -8.54
C LEU A 310 14.99 8.19 -7.33
N ASN A 311 14.50 9.43 -7.35
CA ASN A 311 13.63 9.95 -6.30
C ASN A 311 12.30 9.18 -6.23
N ILE A 312 11.68 8.90 -7.38
CA ILE A 312 10.49 8.05 -7.49
C ILE A 312 10.71 6.66 -6.87
N LEU A 313 11.83 6.00 -7.21
CA LEU A 313 12.19 4.70 -6.65
C LEU A 313 12.25 4.74 -5.12
N ALA A 314 12.82 5.82 -4.59
CA ALA A 314 12.98 5.99 -3.17
C ALA A 314 11.65 6.27 -2.45
N LEU A 315 10.82 7.17 -2.98
CA LEU A 315 9.50 7.50 -2.45
C LEU A 315 8.59 6.27 -2.43
N GLU A 316 8.48 5.57 -3.56
CA GLU A 316 7.65 4.36 -3.70
C GLU A 316 7.94 3.36 -2.57
N THR A 317 9.22 3.11 -2.31
CA THR A 317 9.64 2.13 -1.30
C THR A 317 9.47 2.66 0.12
N ALA A 318 9.69 3.95 0.34
CA ALA A 318 9.54 4.57 1.65
C ALA A 318 8.09 4.57 2.15
N TYR A 319 7.11 4.78 1.26
CA TYR A 319 5.68 4.78 1.63
C TYR A 319 5.15 3.42 2.09
N LEU A 320 5.79 2.31 1.70
CA LEU A 320 5.32 0.96 2.03
C LEU A 320 5.33 0.65 3.54
N LEU A 321 6.34 1.12 4.28
CA LEU A 321 6.42 0.91 5.73
C LEU A 321 5.24 1.54 6.51
N PRO A 322 4.94 2.85 6.34
CA PRO A 322 3.77 3.44 6.96
C PRO A 322 2.46 2.89 6.39
N LEU A 323 2.40 2.55 5.10
CA LEU A 323 1.20 1.93 4.51
C LEU A 323 0.84 0.62 5.22
N ARG A 324 1.84 -0.22 5.51
CA ARG A 324 1.65 -1.45 6.30
C ARG A 324 1.03 -1.15 7.67
N LEU A 325 1.50 -0.11 8.37
CA LEU A 325 0.99 0.21 9.71
C LEU A 325 -0.45 0.68 9.65
N LEU A 326 -0.80 1.52 8.67
CA LEU A 326 -2.18 1.95 8.44
C LEU A 326 -3.09 0.75 8.12
N LEU A 327 -2.69 -0.10 7.18
CA LEU A 327 -3.41 -1.32 6.84
C LEU A 327 -3.61 -2.26 8.03
N LEU A 328 -2.58 -2.47 8.86
CA LEU A 328 -2.70 -3.27 10.06
C LEU A 328 -3.70 -2.68 11.06
N GLY A 329 -3.67 -1.36 11.26
CA GLY A 329 -4.64 -0.68 12.12
C GLY A 329 -6.08 -0.85 11.62
N GLU A 330 -6.27 -0.71 10.32
CA GLU A 330 -7.56 -0.90 9.65
C GLU A 330 -8.07 -2.35 9.78
N ILE A 331 -7.21 -3.35 9.55
CA ILE A 331 -7.55 -4.78 9.68
C ILE A 331 -7.86 -5.15 11.14
N MET A 332 -7.16 -4.53 12.10
CA MET A 332 -7.33 -4.77 13.53
C MET A 332 -8.43 -3.89 14.18
N SER A 333 -9.18 -3.12 13.40
CA SER A 333 -10.21 -2.21 13.90
C SER A 333 -11.34 -2.93 14.66
N ASP A 334 -11.80 -4.08 14.16
CA ASP A 334 -12.82 -4.91 14.81
C ASP A 334 -12.35 -5.41 16.17
N LEU A 335 -11.11 -5.91 16.24
CA LEU A 335 -10.50 -6.33 17.50
C LEU A 335 -10.50 -5.19 18.51
N THR A 336 -10.06 -4.01 18.08
CA THR A 336 -9.99 -2.82 18.96
C THR A 336 -11.38 -2.45 19.48
N THR A 337 -12.39 -2.44 18.59
CA THR A 337 -13.78 -2.15 18.95
C THR A 337 -14.36 -3.16 19.95
N LEU A 338 -14.05 -4.46 19.78
CA LEU A 338 -14.50 -5.51 20.68
C LEU A 338 -13.82 -5.41 22.06
N VAL A 339 -12.52 -5.11 22.09
CA VAL A 339 -11.78 -4.87 23.34
C VAL A 339 -12.35 -3.66 24.08
N ASP A 340 -12.67 -2.57 23.38
CA ASP A 340 -13.30 -1.40 23.98
C ASP A 340 -14.68 -1.73 24.57
N SER A 341 -15.45 -2.57 23.87
CA SER A 341 -16.75 -3.07 24.37
C SER A 341 -16.59 -3.87 25.66
N TYR A 342 -15.57 -4.75 25.73
CA TYR A 342 -15.21 -5.49 26.95
C TYR A 342 -14.86 -4.56 28.12
N LEU A 343 -14.02 -3.56 27.86
CA LEU A 343 -13.60 -2.61 28.88
C LEU A 343 -14.79 -1.79 29.41
N ASN A 344 -15.74 -1.44 28.54
CA ASN A 344 -16.89 -0.62 28.89
C ASN A 344 -17.99 -1.39 29.64
N ALA A 345 -18.22 -2.67 29.31
CA ALA A 345 -19.24 -3.51 29.94
C ALA A 345 -19.14 -3.52 31.48
N PHE A 346 -17.92 -3.59 32.01
CA PHE A 346 -17.68 -3.60 33.46
C PHE A 346 -17.52 -2.21 34.08
N ARG A 347 -17.10 -1.20 33.29
CA ARG A 347 -16.88 0.17 33.80
C ARG A 347 -18.17 0.98 33.91
N GLN A 348 -19.13 0.74 33.03
CA GLN A 348 -20.38 1.51 32.93
C GLN A 348 -21.58 0.80 33.59
N GLY A 349 -21.39 -0.42 34.09
CA GLY A 349 -22.41 -1.14 34.86
C GLY A 349 -22.73 -0.44 36.18
N SER A 350 -23.98 -0.58 36.66
CA SER A 350 -24.38 -0.09 37.99
C SER A 350 -23.50 -0.69 39.08
N ALA A 351 -23.10 0.14 40.05
CA ALA A 351 -22.21 -0.21 41.16
C ALA A 351 -22.82 -1.18 42.19
N ASP A 352 -23.70 -2.09 41.79
CA ASP A 352 -24.38 -3.05 42.66
C ASP A 352 -23.75 -4.46 42.45
N PRO A 353 -22.66 -4.81 43.16
CA PRO A 353 -21.74 -5.87 42.74
C PRO A 353 -21.90 -7.18 43.54
N LEU A 354 -23.02 -7.40 44.25
CA LEU A 354 -23.09 -8.46 45.27
C LEU A 354 -24.24 -9.47 45.12
N GLY A 355 -25.09 -9.34 44.09
CA GLY A 355 -26.19 -10.27 43.82
C GLY A 355 -26.07 -10.93 42.46
N SER A 356 -25.31 -12.01 42.35
CA SER A 356 -25.45 -13.00 41.26
C SER A 356 -25.07 -12.57 39.83
N ILE A 357 -23.96 -11.85 39.61
CA ILE A 357 -23.27 -12.00 38.32
C ILE A 357 -22.62 -13.40 38.35
N LYS A 358 -23.35 -14.41 37.89
CA LYS A 358 -22.75 -15.68 37.46
C LYS A 358 -21.84 -15.31 36.30
N ILE A 359 -20.58 -14.98 36.59
CA ILE A 359 -19.53 -14.89 35.58
C ILE A 359 -19.29 -16.33 35.13
N SER A 360 -20.16 -16.82 34.24
CA SER A 360 -19.95 -18.08 33.55
C SER A 360 -18.75 -17.85 32.63
N SER A 361 -17.56 -18.17 33.12
CA SER A 361 -16.28 -17.90 32.44
C SER A 361 -16.10 -18.67 31.13
N MET A 362 -17.09 -19.49 30.75
CA MET A 362 -17.07 -20.40 29.61
C MET A 362 -18.13 -20.06 28.54
N GLU A 363 -19.03 -19.10 28.79
CA GLU A 363 -20.03 -18.66 27.81
C GLU A 363 -19.53 -17.45 27.01
N LEU A 364 -19.92 -17.37 25.73
CA LEU A 364 -19.56 -16.24 24.85
C LEU A 364 -20.27 -14.96 25.35
N PRO A 365 -19.53 -13.93 25.81
CA PRO A 365 -20.13 -12.71 26.33
C PRO A 365 -20.95 -11.96 25.26
N GLU A 366 -21.99 -11.24 25.70
CA GLU A 366 -22.94 -10.57 24.81
C GLU A 366 -22.27 -9.54 23.91
N GLU A 367 -21.23 -8.88 24.40
CA GLU A 367 -20.44 -7.88 23.68
C GLU A 367 -19.74 -8.49 22.46
N LEU A 368 -19.27 -9.74 22.54
CA LEU A 368 -18.65 -10.41 21.38
C LEU A 368 -19.67 -10.88 20.36
N ARG A 369 -20.91 -11.16 20.77
CA ARG A 369 -21.97 -11.58 19.84
C ARG A 369 -22.31 -10.48 18.84
N GLN A 370 -22.09 -9.21 19.21
CA GLN A 370 -22.27 -8.04 18.36
C GLN A 370 -21.40 -8.05 17.10
N LEU A 371 -20.31 -8.84 17.06
CA LEU A 371 -19.50 -8.98 15.85
C LEU A 371 -20.32 -9.50 14.66
N ALA A 372 -21.23 -10.44 14.89
CA ALA A 372 -22.11 -10.96 13.84
C ALA A 372 -23.05 -9.86 13.31
N ASP A 373 -23.59 -9.03 14.21
CA ASP A 373 -24.45 -7.91 13.85
C ASP A 373 -23.69 -6.85 13.05
N LEU A 374 -22.46 -6.53 13.46
CA LEU A 374 -21.56 -5.64 12.73
C LEU A 374 -21.35 -6.11 11.29
N TYR A 375 -21.07 -7.41 11.10
CA TYR A 375 -20.87 -7.99 9.76
C TYR A 375 -22.15 -7.95 8.94
N ASN A 376 -23.31 -8.21 9.54
CA ASN A 376 -24.60 -8.12 8.86
C ASN A 376 -24.92 -6.69 8.43
N ILE A 377 -24.63 -5.69 9.28
CA ILE A 377 -24.78 -4.27 8.95
C ILE A 377 -23.85 -3.91 7.79
N ARG A 378 -22.57 -4.29 7.86
CA ARG A 378 -21.60 -4.04 6.79
C ARG A 378 -22.01 -4.65 5.46
N ARG A 379 -22.50 -5.90 5.45
CA ARG A 379 -23.02 -6.53 4.22
C ARG A 379 -24.18 -5.74 3.62
N LYS A 380 -25.15 -5.33 4.45
CA LYS A 380 -26.30 -4.52 4.01
C LYS A 380 -25.86 -3.17 3.45
N THR A 381 -24.93 -2.49 4.12
CA THR A 381 -24.35 -1.23 3.64
C THR A 381 -23.57 -1.43 2.34
N ALA A 382 -22.81 -2.52 2.20
CA ALA A 382 -21.99 -2.80 1.03
C ALA A 382 -22.85 -3.02 -0.23
N VAL A 383 -23.93 -3.82 -0.14
CA VAL A 383 -24.83 -4.05 -1.29
C VAL A 383 -25.64 -2.81 -1.69
N GLN A 384 -25.79 -1.84 -0.79
CA GLN A 384 -26.38 -0.54 -1.11
C GLN A 384 -25.37 0.42 -1.75
N LYS A 385 -24.10 0.35 -1.32
CA LYS A 385 -23.03 1.26 -1.76
C LYS A 385 -22.38 0.84 -3.08
N PHE A 386 -22.29 -0.47 -3.34
CA PHE A 386 -21.57 -1.03 -4.46
C PHE A 386 -22.47 -1.90 -5.33
N GLN A 387 -22.14 -1.93 -6.63
CA GLN A 387 -22.73 -2.88 -7.56
C GLN A 387 -21.98 -4.21 -7.48
N LEU A 388 -22.67 -5.31 -7.77
CA LEU A 388 -22.07 -6.64 -7.92
C LEU A 388 -21.81 -6.90 -9.41
N ASN A 389 -20.68 -7.54 -9.73
CA ASN A 389 -20.47 -8.11 -11.06
C ASN A 389 -21.16 -9.49 -11.17
N GLU A 390 -21.11 -10.09 -12.36
CA GLU A 390 -21.71 -11.40 -12.64
C GLU A 390 -21.14 -12.54 -11.78
N GLU A 391 -19.92 -12.38 -11.27
CA GLU A 391 -19.23 -13.35 -10.42
C GLU A 391 -19.50 -13.13 -8.91
N GLY A 392 -20.28 -12.12 -8.54
CA GLY A 392 -20.61 -11.82 -7.14
C GLY A 392 -19.57 -10.99 -6.38
N PHE A 393 -18.63 -10.35 -7.09
CA PHE A 393 -17.66 -9.42 -6.51
C PHE A 393 -18.17 -7.98 -6.54
N LEU A 394 -17.81 -7.20 -5.51
CA LEU A 394 -18.18 -5.79 -5.43
C LEU A 394 -17.33 -4.94 -6.38
N ILE A 395 -18.01 -4.16 -7.20
CA ILE A 395 -17.40 -3.23 -8.14
C ILE A 395 -16.95 -1.99 -7.38
N ARG A 396 -15.67 -1.96 -7.02
CA ARG A 396 -15.00 -0.77 -6.46
C ARG A 396 -14.61 0.21 -7.56
N GLY A 397 -15.12 1.43 -7.52
CA GLY A 397 -14.67 2.48 -8.42
C GLY A 397 -13.18 2.77 -8.25
N MET A 398 -12.53 3.24 -9.32
CA MET A 398 -11.51 4.29 -9.14
C MET A 398 -12.19 5.35 -8.28
N GLY A 399 -11.58 5.81 -7.18
CA GLY A 399 -12.18 6.85 -6.33
C GLY A 399 -12.81 7.91 -7.24
N ALA A 400 -14.09 8.21 -7.04
CA ALA A 400 -14.86 8.99 -7.99
C ALA A 400 -14.18 10.36 -8.20
N ILE A 401 -13.36 10.48 -9.25
CA ILE A 401 -12.98 11.76 -9.84
C ILE A 401 -14.24 12.24 -10.56
N LYS A 402 -15.23 12.68 -9.77
CA LYS A 402 -16.20 13.63 -10.28
C LYS A 402 -15.42 14.92 -10.47
N ARG A 403 -14.93 15.15 -11.69
CA ARG A 403 -14.63 16.50 -12.17
C ARG A 403 -15.93 17.31 -12.13
N LYS A 404 -16.29 17.83 -10.96
CA LYS A 404 -17.12 19.02 -10.92
C LYS A 404 -16.18 20.16 -11.28
N LYS A 405 -16.38 20.76 -12.45
CA LYS A 405 -15.91 22.12 -12.69
C LYS A 405 -16.43 22.95 -11.51
N ALA A 406 -15.54 23.44 -10.66
CA ALA A 406 -15.90 24.42 -9.66
C ALA A 406 -16.12 25.75 -10.41
N GLU A 407 -17.36 25.99 -10.78
CA GLU A 407 -17.86 27.36 -10.85
C GLU A 407 -17.85 27.94 -9.43
N ASN A 408 -17.41 29.18 -9.34
CA ASN A 408 -17.19 29.93 -8.11
C ASN A 408 -18.43 29.91 -7.19
N GLU A 409 -18.31 29.33 -6.00
CA GLU A 409 -19.14 29.72 -4.85
C GLU A 409 -18.30 29.79 -3.57
N PRO A 410 -18.59 30.77 -2.68
CA PRO A 410 -17.72 31.16 -1.59
C PRO A 410 -17.87 30.24 -0.36
N TYR A 411 -16.73 29.94 0.27
CA TYR A 411 -16.60 29.12 1.47
C TYR A 411 -17.51 29.56 2.64
N PRO A 412 -18.08 28.62 3.43
CA PRO A 412 -18.81 28.96 4.65
C PRO A 412 -17.82 29.40 5.75
N LYS A 413 -18.15 30.52 6.40
CA LYS A 413 -17.41 31.10 7.52
C LYS A 413 -17.37 30.12 8.71
N THR A 414 -16.16 29.80 9.16
CA THR A 414 -15.89 29.14 10.44
C THR A 414 -16.31 30.05 11.60
N TYR A 415 -17.12 29.52 12.51
CA TYR A 415 -17.54 30.16 13.75
C TYR A 415 -16.44 29.98 14.81
N CYS A 416 -15.75 31.07 15.18
CA CYS A 416 -14.95 31.15 16.39
C CYS A 416 -15.75 31.93 17.44
N PRO A 417 -15.82 31.49 18.71
CA PRO A 417 -16.49 32.26 19.75
C PRO A 417 -15.56 33.38 20.24
N ASP A 418 -15.98 34.63 20.05
CA ASP A 418 -15.32 35.80 20.62
C ASP A 418 -15.57 35.87 22.14
N SER A 419 -14.46 35.95 22.86
CA SER A 419 -14.37 36.50 24.20
C SER A 419 -14.64 38.00 24.16
N ASP A 420 -15.62 38.47 24.91
CA ASP A 420 -15.50 39.68 25.76
C ASP A 420 -16.81 39.95 26.52
N THR A 421 -16.74 39.89 27.85
CA THR A 421 -17.47 40.84 28.70
C THR A 421 -16.70 41.03 30.00
N GLN A 422 -16.27 42.28 30.17
CA GLN A 422 -15.58 42.86 31.31
C GLN A 422 -16.34 42.68 32.63
N GLY A 423 -15.61 42.60 33.76
CA GLY A 423 -16.25 42.63 35.07
C GLY A 423 -15.39 42.50 36.33
N ASN A 424 -14.34 43.31 36.47
CA ASN A 424 -13.82 43.89 37.73
C ASN A 424 -13.27 43.01 38.90
N TYR A 425 -11.94 43.08 39.03
CA TYR A 425 -11.11 43.58 40.15
C TYR A 425 -10.87 42.82 41.48
N LYS A 426 -9.54 42.72 41.73
CA LYS A 426 -8.71 42.73 42.98
C LYS A 426 -8.35 41.35 43.57
N LYS A 427 -7.06 40.95 43.49
CA LYS A 427 -5.92 41.21 44.44
C LYS A 427 -6.22 40.64 45.84
N GLU A 428 -5.41 39.82 46.50
CA GLU A 428 -3.97 39.55 46.51
C GLU A 428 -3.71 38.24 47.33
N GLU A 429 -2.54 37.64 47.12
CA GLU A 429 -1.62 36.94 48.06
C GLU A 429 -1.88 35.57 48.76
N ILE A 430 -1.05 34.59 48.35
CA ILE A 430 -0.12 33.66 49.06
C ILE A 430 -0.32 33.31 50.58
N TYR A 431 -0.48 32.00 50.91
CA TYR A 431 0.47 31.11 51.64
C TYR A 431 -0.18 29.86 52.30
N ASN A 432 0.63 28.79 52.39
CA ASN A 432 0.44 27.50 53.07
C ASN A 432 0.06 27.60 54.57
N HIS A 433 -0.71 26.64 55.12
CA HIS A 433 -0.22 25.56 56.02
C HIS A 433 -1.37 24.74 56.66
N ASP A 434 -0.96 23.57 57.14
CA ASP A 434 -1.62 22.45 57.81
C ASP A 434 -2.58 22.69 59.00
N ASN A 435 -3.33 21.60 59.26
CA ASN A 435 -3.72 21.03 60.56
C ASN A 435 -4.79 21.75 61.41
N GLN A 436 -5.96 21.10 61.56
CA GLN A 436 -6.43 20.46 62.81
C GLN A 436 -7.91 20.00 62.70
N LYS A 437 -8.17 18.73 63.07
CA LYS A 437 -9.47 18.23 63.61
C LYS A 437 -9.57 18.62 65.10
N PRO A 438 -10.69 18.37 65.82
CA PRO A 438 -12.11 18.13 65.47
C PRO A 438 -13.06 19.01 66.34
N ILE A 439 -14.40 18.82 66.29
CA ILE A 439 -15.30 18.79 67.47
C ILE A 439 -16.71 18.33 67.05
N VAL A 440 -17.28 17.51 67.93
CA VAL A 440 -18.60 16.85 67.97
C VAL A 440 -19.67 17.80 68.52
N VAL A 441 -20.91 17.75 68.02
CA VAL A 441 -22.13 17.95 68.84
C VAL A 441 -23.27 17.06 68.30
N ASN A 442 -23.83 16.26 69.20
CA ASN A 442 -25.04 15.45 69.07
C ASN A 442 -26.30 16.32 69.15
N ASP A 443 -27.41 15.88 68.55
CA ASP A 443 -28.73 15.99 69.19
C ASP A 443 -29.68 14.92 68.60
N GLU A 444 -30.14 14.04 69.50
CA GLU A 444 -31.28 13.13 69.34
C GLU A 444 -32.58 13.89 69.65
N ILE A 445 -33.68 13.63 68.92
CA ILE A 445 -35.04 13.56 69.52
C ILE A 445 -35.90 12.53 68.75
N ASP A 446 -36.45 11.59 69.53
CA ASP A 446 -37.44 10.54 69.28
C ASP A 446 -38.82 11.00 68.75
N SER A 447 -39.54 10.11 68.03
CA SER A 447 -40.71 9.39 68.58
C SER A 447 -41.66 8.69 67.55
N LYS A 448 -41.90 7.38 67.83
CA LYS A 448 -43.18 6.59 67.80
C LYS A 448 -43.98 6.40 66.49
N MET A 449 -44.11 5.15 65.97
CA MET A 449 -45.03 4.01 66.32
C MET A 449 -46.42 4.07 65.62
N ASP A 450 -46.70 3.10 64.75
CA ASP A 450 -47.75 2.04 64.82
C ASP A 450 -48.14 1.52 63.42
N ILE A 451 -47.84 0.26 63.07
CA ILE A 451 -48.69 -0.96 63.11
C ILE A 451 -49.97 -0.90 62.25
N GLY A 452 -50.03 -1.77 61.22
CA GLY A 452 -51.25 -2.15 60.52
C GLY A 452 -51.00 -3.26 59.49
N ARG A 453 -51.13 -4.52 59.92
CA ARG A 453 -51.22 -5.71 59.05
C ARG A 453 -52.54 -5.69 58.28
N ASP A 454 -52.55 -6.15 57.04
CA ASP A 454 -53.60 -7.10 56.64
C ASP A 454 -53.13 -8.11 55.59
N LYS A 455 -53.69 -9.32 55.72
CA LYS A 455 -53.38 -10.55 54.98
C LYS A 455 -54.23 -10.65 53.71
N GLY A 456 -53.72 -11.39 52.72
CA GLY A 456 -54.52 -11.87 51.60
C GLY A 456 -53.79 -12.95 50.81
N GLU A 457 -53.94 -14.20 51.25
CA GLU A 457 -53.60 -15.41 50.50
C GLU A 457 -54.46 -15.52 49.22
N ASN A 458 -53.90 -15.99 48.11
CA ASN A 458 -54.43 -17.18 47.43
C ASN A 458 -53.56 -17.72 46.28
N ASN A 459 -53.24 -19.00 46.45
CA ASN A 459 -52.90 -20.06 45.50
C ASN A 459 -53.35 -19.89 44.03
N HIS A 460 -52.52 -20.29 43.06
CA HIS A 460 -52.63 -21.60 42.41
C HIS A 460 -51.57 -21.90 41.32
N LYS A 461 -50.90 -23.05 41.53
CA LYS A 461 -50.61 -24.17 40.61
C LYS A 461 -49.98 -23.94 39.24
N GLU A 462 -48.80 -24.56 39.13
CA GLU A 462 -48.26 -25.30 38.00
C GLU A 462 -49.28 -25.99 37.09
N SER A 463 -48.98 -26.00 35.78
CA SER A 463 -49.16 -27.19 34.94
C SER A 463 -48.17 -27.19 33.78
N SER A 464 -47.35 -28.24 33.78
CA SER A 464 -46.59 -28.82 32.69
C SER A 464 -47.45 -29.20 31.47
N VAL A 465 -46.85 -29.31 30.28
CA VAL A 465 -46.73 -30.54 29.44
C VAL A 465 -46.41 -30.19 27.97
N PHE A 466 -45.31 -30.79 27.49
CA PHE A 466 -44.98 -31.28 26.15
C PHE A 466 -45.80 -30.84 24.92
N LEU A 467 -45.11 -30.27 23.93
CA LEU A 467 -44.70 -30.96 22.68
C LEU A 467 -43.55 -30.20 22.01
#